data_AF-A0A7R8Z0I7-F1
#
_entry.id   AF-A0A7R8Z0I7-F1
#
_cell.length_a   1.000
_cell.length_b   1.000
_cell.length_c   1.000
_cell.angle_alpha   90.00
_cell.angle_beta   90.00
_cell.angle_gamma   90.00
#
_symmetry.space_group_name_H-M   'P 1'
#
loop_
_entity.id
_entity.type
_entity.pdbx_description
1 polymer ?
#
loop_
_entity_poly.entity_id
_entity_poly.type
_entity_poly.pdbx_seq_one_letter_code
_entity_poly.pdbx_strand_id
1 'polypeptide(L)'
;MWKKVIVFCFFVYFISLANGNRIEAPGRVYEWKIHELLEDLRQRMCYDDPEGLPQLEPLILNDHYDFGYQNGNTKINAFVRNLRIQGLSTFVVDYLTFLLTLKFNVTLVLPQLHITGDYGVDGNLGGFFKIKGNGPFRLDFRGIQLSAGANFIYNGGLSLQNLKLDPKLDSLQADLKNLTANEMLTMIINGIISNAVPSIINEHIPPETMESIVRYIEDSATNLVKDITVSDLLGIISGGASVLPPIDPERTCKVEQDETGKIILLK
;
A
#
# COMPACT_ATOMS: atom_id res chain seq x y z
N MET A 1 43.82 20.81 9.83
CA MET A 1 42.67 21.76 9.78
C MET A 1 41.34 21.08 10.11
N TRP A 2 41.11 19.81 9.74
CA TRP A 2 39.86 19.07 10.03
C TRP A 2 39.61 18.70 11.51
N LYS A 3 40.65 18.51 12.33
CA LYS A 3 40.49 18.18 13.76
C LYS A 3 39.86 19.31 14.58
N LYS A 4 39.91 20.56 14.11
CA LYS A 4 39.26 21.71 14.78
C LYS A 4 37.76 21.83 14.45
N VAL A 5 37.33 21.33 13.29
CA VAL A 5 35.92 21.38 12.85
C VAL A 5 35.07 20.33 13.58
N ILE A 6 35.60 19.12 13.76
CA ILE A 6 34.90 18.04 14.48
C ILE A 6 34.73 18.41 15.96
N VAL A 7 35.76 18.98 16.59
CA VAL A 7 35.68 19.45 17.97
C VAL A 7 34.70 20.62 18.11
N PHE A 8 34.61 21.51 17.11
CA PHE A 8 33.63 22.60 17.11
C PHE A 8 32.18 22.09 16.98
N CYS A 9 31.92 21.09 16.12
CA CYS A 9 30.59 20.46 16.03
C CYS A 9 30.17 19.74 17.32
N PHE A 10 31.11 19.03 17.96
CA PHE A 10 30.84 18.41 19.26
C PHE A 10 30.66 19.44 20.38
N PHE A 11 31.40 20.56 20.35
CA PHE A 11 31.29 21.62 21.35
C PHE A 11 29.98 22.41 21.22
N VAL A 12 29.52 22.66 19.99
CA VAL A 12 28.19 23.24 19.72
C VAL A 12 27.08 22.28 20.17
N TYR A 13 27.22 20.97 19.92
CA TYR A 13 26.28 19.95 20.39
C TYR A 13 26.23 19.86 21.93
N PHE A 14 27.38 19.98 22.61
CA PHE A 14 27.48 19.92 24.07
C PHE A 14 26.95 21.19 24.77
N ILE A 15 27.17 22.37 24.19
CA ILE A 15 26.57 23.64 24.68
C ILE A 15 25.04 23.61 24.50
N SER A 16 24.56 22.94 23.44
CA SER A 16 23.13 22.75 23.21
C SER A 16 22.47 21.78 24.21
N LEU A 17 23.24 20.89 24.85
CA LEU A 17 22.77 19.99 25.91
C LEU A 17 22.83 20.63 27.30
N ALA A 18 23.71 21.62 27.52
CA ALA A 18 23.90 22.28 28.81
C ALA A 18 22.86 23.38 29.11
N ASN A 19 22.23 23.94 28.08
CA ASN A 19 21.05 24.79 28.23
C ASN A 19 19.82 23.90 28.03
N GLY A 20 19.03 23.68 29.09
CA GLY A 20 17.86 22.79 29.14
C GLY A 20 16.68 23.14 28.21
N ASN A 21 16.94 23.61 27.00
CA ASN A 21 15.96 23.67 25.93
C ASN A 21 15.95 22.33 25.23
N ARG A 22 14.82 21.62 25.35
CA ARG A 22 14.49 20.42 24.60
C ARG A 22 14.70 20.67 23.10
N ILE A 23 15.74 20.07 22.53
CA ILE A 23 15.91 20.02 21.08
C ILE A 23 14.97 18.92 20.59
N GLU A 24 13.87 19.31 19.96
CA GLU A 24 13.06 18.41 19.16
C GLU A 24 13.93 17.86 18.02
N ALA A 25 13.93 16.55 17.84
CA ALA A 25 14.74 15.87 16.84
C ALA A 25 14.44 16.37 15.41
N PRO A 26 15.40 16.30 14.47
CA PRO A 26 15.27 16.79 13.08
C PRO A 26 14.26 16.04 12.19
N GLY A 27 13.38 15.21 12.76
CA GLY A 27 12.37 14.43 12.03
C GLY A 27 11.30 15.27 11.33
N ARG A 28 10.92 16.44 11.88
CA ARG A 28 9.79 17.23 11.36
C ARG A 28 10.05 17.94 10.02
N VAL A 29 11.30 18.19 9.63
CA VAL A 29 11.61 19.09 8.50
C VAL A 29 11.32 18.45 7.13
N TYR A 30 11.26 17.12 7.04
CA TYR A 30 11.06 16.37 5.78
C TYR A 30 9.63 15.82 5.61
N GLU A 31 8.81 15.89 6.65
CA GLU A 31 7.45 15.33 6.65
C GLU A 31 6.58 16.01 5.58
N TRP A 32 6.58 17.35 5.50
CA TRP A 32 5.73 18.11 4.58
C TRP A 32 5.97 17.81 3.09
N LYS A 33 7.22 17.61 2.68
CA LYS A 33 7.56 17.28 1.28
C LYS A 33 7.11 15.89 0.87
N ILE A 34 7.17 14.95 1.80
CA ILE A 34 6.74 13.58 1.53
C ILE A 34 5.21 13.52 1.56
N HIS A 35 4.55 14.33 2.39
CA HIS A 35 3.11 14.55 2.27
C HIS A 35 2.73 15.12 0.89
N GLU A 36 3.45 16.12 0.38
CA GLU A 36 3.24 16.67 -0.96
C GLU A 36 3.46 15.61 -2.05
N LEU A 37 4.53 14.82 -1.97
CA LEU A 37 4.79 13.71 -2.90
C LEU A 37 3.66 12.65 -2.88
N LEU A 38 3.17 12.29 -1.70
CA LEU A 38 2.09 11.31 -1.55
C LEU A 38 0.76 11.87 -2.06
N GLU A 39 0.52 13.17 -1.89
CA GLU A 39 -0.64 13.85 -2.46
C GLU A 39 -0.56 13.92 -3.99
N ASP A 40 0.61 14.22 -4.55
CA ASP A 40 0.84 14.20 -6.00
C ASP A 40 0.65 12.78 -6.57
N LEU A 41 1.18 11.76 -5.88
CA LEU A 41 0.96 10.36 -6.26
C LEU A 41 -0.54 10.04 -6.27
N ARG A 42 -1.26 10.45 -5.22
CA ARG A 42 -2.71 10.25 -5.10
C ARG A 42 -3.46 10.80 -6.32
N GLN A 43 -3.09 12.00 -6.78
CA GLN A 43 -3.71 12.62 -7.96
C GLN A 43 -3.42 11.87 -9.26
N ARG A 44 -2.21 11.29 -9.39
CA ARG A 44 -1.79 10.55 -10.58
C ARG A 44 -2.42 9.16 -10.70
N MET A 45 -2.89 8.57 -9.60
CA MET A 45 -3.48 7.22 -9.61
C MET A 45 -4.74 7.09 -10.48
N CYS A 46 -5.44 8.18 -10.79
CA CYS A 46 -6.68 8.14 -11.56
C CYS A 46 -6.48 7.99 -13.08
N TYR A 47 -5.24 8.11 -13.58
CA TYR A 47 -4.94 8.09 -15.01
C TYR A 47 -3.66 7.31 -15.29
N ASP A 48 -3.48 6.89 -16.53
CA ASP A 48 -2.18 6.41 -16.98
C ASP A 48 -1.20 7.59 -17.02
N ASP A 49 -0.17 7.53 -16.20
CA ASP A 49 0.84 8.57 -16.10
C ASP A 49 1.89 8.41 -17.22
N PRO A 50 2.30 9.50 -17.89
CA PRO A 50 3.34 9.45 -18.92
C PRO A 50 4.68 8.88 -18.42
N GLU A 51 4.96 8.96 -17.12
CA GLU A 51 6.18 8.43 -16.48
C GLU A 51 6.08 6.91 -16.16
N GLY A 52 5.02 6.24 -16.64
CA GLY A 52 4.91 4.79 -16.60
C GLY A 52 4.17 4.22 -15.39
N LEU A 53 3.49 5.04 -14.60
CA LEU A 53 2.52 4.56 -13.61
C LEU A 53 1.22 4.18 -14.32
N PRO A 54 0.79 2.89 -14.32
CA PRO A 54 -0.51 2.52 -14.86
C PRO A 54 -1.63 3.12 -14.01
N GLN A 55 -2.83 3.27 -14.57
CA GLN A 55 -4.01 3.66 -13.81
C GLN A 55 -4.24 2.72 -12.62
N LEU A 56 -4.29 3.29 -11.41
CA LEU A 56 -4.49 2.57 -10.14
C LEU A 56 -5.86 2.85 -9.49
N GLU A 57 -6.64 3.79 -10.03
CA GLU A 57 -7.98 4.11 -9.55
C GLU A 57 -8.96 4.30 -10.73
N PRO A 58 -9.80 3.32 -11.06
CA PRO A 58 -9.76 1.93 -10.57
C PRO A 58 -8.54 1.18 -11.13
N LEU A 59 -7.93 0.30 -10.32
CA LEU A 59 -6.98 -0.68 -10.84
C LEU A 59 -7.77 -1.83 -11.48
N ILE A 60 -7.53 -2.07 -12.77
CA ILE A 60 -8.19 -3.13 -13.55
C ILE A 60 -7.17 -4.20 -13.89
N LEU A 61 -7.39 -5.43 -13.42
CA LEU A 61 -6.58 -6.60 -13.74
C LEU A 61 -7.44 -7.62 -14.48
N ASN A 62 -7.22 -7.75 -15.79
CA ASN A 62 -8.00 -8.65 -16.65
C ASN A 62 -7.41 -10.07 -16.74
N ASP A 63 -6.28 -10.30 -16.09
CA ASP A 63 -5.61 -11.59 -16.10
C ASP A 63 -6.39 -12.66 -15.33
N HIS A 64 -6.05 -13.92 -15.63
CA HIS A 64 -6.53 -15.09 -14.91
C HIS A 64 -5.50 -15.50 -13.86
N TYR A 65 -5.88 -15.43 -12.58
CA TYR A 65 -5.01 -15.82 -11.48
C TYR A 65 -5.52 -17.13 -10.87
N ASP A 66 -4.73 -18.19 -11.04
CA ASP A 66 -5.01 -19.52 -10.52
C ASP A 66 -4.39 -19.72 -9.13
N PHE A 67 -5.14 -20.35 -8.23
CA PHE A 67 -4.75 -20.70 -6.87
C PHE A 67 -4.96 -22.19 -6.65
N GLY A 68 -3.90 -22.88 -6.24
CA GLY A 68 -3.95 -24.29 -5.88
C GLY A 68 -3.53 -24.49 -4.43
N TYR A 69 -4.34 -25.19 -3.65
CA TYR A 69 -3.99 -25.65 -2.31
C TYR A 69 -4.17 -27.16 -2.23
N GLN A 70 -3.16 -27.86 -1.72
CA GLN A 70 -3.24 -29.29 -1.46
C GLN A 70 -2.53 -29.65 -0.16
N ASN A 71 -3.26 -30.27 0.75
CA ASN A 71 -2.71 -30.81 2.00
C ASN A 71 -3.50 -32.06 2.42
N GLY A 72 -2.84 -33.22 2.43
CA GLY A 72 -3.48 -34.51 2.70
C GLY A 72 -4.66 -34.77 1.75
N ASN A 73 -5.85 -35.00 2.33
CA ASN A 73 -7.10 -35.23 1.59
C ASN A 73 -7.82 -33.94 1.18
N THR A 74 -7.27 -32.78 1.52
CA THR A 74 -7.82 -31.48 1.13
C THR A 74 -7.14 -31.00 -0.14
N LYS A 75 -7.94 -30.69 -1.16
CA LYS A 75 -7.49 -30.11 -2.42
C LYS A 75 -8.45 -29.01 -2.85
N ILE A 76 -7.96 -27.83 -3.13
CA ILE A 76 -8.75 -26.69 -3.62
C ILE A 76 -8.04 -26.13 -4.85
N ASN A 77 -8.76 -26.02 -5.94
CA ASN A 77 -8.36 -25.22 -7.08
C ASN A 77 -9.34 -24.06 -7.18
N ALA A 78 -8.83 -22.84 -7.24
CA ALA A 78 -9.62 -21.65 -7.44
C ALA A 78 -8.98 -20.77 -8.50
N PHE A 79 -9.77 -19.90 -9.10
CA PHE A 79 -9.26 -18.81 -9.91
C PHE A 79 -10.04 -17.54 -9.64
N VAL A 80 -9.42 -16.41 -9.92
CA VAL A 80 -10.10 -15.12 -10.05
C VAL A 80 -9.68 -14.43 -11.34
N ARG A 81 -10.56 -13.59 -11.88
CA ARG A 81 -10.30 -12.80 -13.09
C ARG A 81 -11.17 -11.54 -13.12
N ASN A 82 -10.89 -10.67 -14.08
CA ASN A 82 -11.65 -9.43 -14.29
C ASN A 82 -11.74 -8.59 -13.01
N LEU A 83 -10.61 -8.48 -12.29
CA LEU A 83 -10.56 -7.77 -11.03
C LEU A 83 -10.67 -6.27 -11.30
N ARG A 84 -11.54 -5.62 -10.56
CA ARG A 84 -11.65 -4.17 -10.46
C ARG A 84 -11.49 -3.79 -8.99
N ILE A 85 -10.47 -3.00 -8.71
CA ILE A 85 -10.11 -2.54 -7.37
C ILE A 85 -10.31 -1.03 -7.32
N GLN A 86 -11.07 -0.55 -6.33
CA GLN A 86 -11.42 0.86 -6.15
C GLN A 86 -11.15 1.31 -4.72
N GLY A 87 -10.73 2.56 -4.55
CA GLY A 87 -10.42 3.16 -3.25
C GLY A 87 -8.94 3.19 -2.89
N LEU A 88 -8.05 2.75 -3.79
CA LEU A 88 -6.60 2.81 -3.57
C LEU A 88 -6.11 4.25 -3.40
N SER A 89 -6.71 5.24 -4.09
CA SER A 89 -6.34 6.66 -3.96
C SER A 89 -7.00 7.38 -2.77
N THR A 90 -7.77 6.67 -1.93
CA THR A 90 -8.42 7.25 -0.74
C THR A 90 -7.56 7.19 0.52
N PHE A 91 -6.31 6.73 0.39
CA PHE A 91 -5.41 6.60 1.52
C PHE A 91 -5.14 7.95 2.20
N VAL A 92 -4.97 7.89 3.52
CA VAL A 92 -4.51 9.01 4.34
C VAL A 92 -3.18 8.61 4.98
N VAL A 93 -2.24 9.55 5.02
CA VAL A 93 -0.95 9.35 5.67
C VAL A 93 -1.12 9.61 7.17
N ASP A 94 -1.01 8.56 7.97
CA ASP A 94 -1.17 8.62 9.44
C ASP A 94 0.17 8.90 10.14
N TYR A 95 1.24 8.25 9.69
CA TYR A 95 2.57 8.43 10.24
C TYR A 95 3.62 8.37 9.15
N LEU A 96 4.62 9.25 9.23
CA LEU A 96 5.73 9.27 8.31
C LEU A 96 7.02 9.68 9.01
N THR A 97 8.08 8.89 8.82
CA THR A 97 9.44 9.29 9.20
C THR A 97 10.42 9.01 8.08
N PHE A 98 11.29 9.98 7.81
CA PHE A 98 12.41 9.82 6.90
C PHE A 98 13.70 10.21 7.62
N LEU A 99 14.64 9.27 7.70
CA LEU A 99 15.93 9.49 8.34
C LEU A 99 16.99 9.80 7.28
N LEU A 100 18.01 10.58 7.64
CA LEU A 100 19.21 10.83 6.81
C LEU A 100 19.89 9.54 6.29
N THR A 101 19.61 8.40 6.92
CA THR A 101 20.05 7.06 6.50
C THR A 101 19.24 6.47 5.34
N LEU A 102 18.44 7.26 4.62
CA LEU A 102 17.55 6.82 3.52
C LEU A 102 16.56 5.73 3.93
N LYS A 103 16.19 5.71 5.22
CA LYS A 103 15.16 4.81 5.74
C LYS A 103 13.87 5.58 5.83
N PHE A 104 12.79 4.99 5.35
CA PHE A 104 11.46 5.53 5.59
C PHE A 104 10.58 4.50 6.29
N ASN A 105 9.71 5.01 7.16
CA ASN A 105 8.55 4.28 7.64
C ASN A 105 7.32 5.14 7.38
N VAL A 106 6.30 4.53 6.79
CA VAL A 106 5.02 5.17 6.50
C VAL A 106 3.90 4.29 7.03
N THR A 107 2.86 4.90 7.57
CA THR A 107 1.59 4.24 7.83
C THR A 107 0.52 4.92 7.01
N LEU A 108 -0.12 4.15 6.14
CA LEU A 108 -1.24 4.57 5.31
C LEU A 108 -2.52 3.95 5.85
N VAL A 109 -3.59 4.74 5.90
CA VAL A 109 -4.92 4.26 6.25
C VAL A 109 -5.81 4.38 5.03
N LEU A 110 -6.33 3.26 4.53
CA LEU A 110 -7.35 3.23 3.49
C LEU A 110 -8.71 3.02 4.17
N PRO A 111 -9.61 4.03 4.16
CA PRO A 111 -10.90 3.90 4.83
C PRO A 111 -11.72 2.74 4.27
N GLN A 112 -11.72 2.58 2.95
CA GLN A 112 -12.49 1.57 2.23
C GLN A 112 -11.75 1.12 0.97
N LEU A 113 -11.80 -0.17 0.68
CA LEU A 113 -11.34 -0.75 -0.57
C LEU A 113 -12.41 -1.70 -1.10
N HIS A 114 -12.83 -1.48 -2.34
CA HIS A 114 -13.85 -2.27 -3.00
C HIS A 114 -13.21 -3.11 -4.11
N ILE A 115 -13.36 -4.42 -4.02
CA ILE A 115 -12.85 -5.36 -5.03
C ILE A 115 -14.03 -6.14 -5.60
N THR A 116 -14.16 -6.12 -6.92
CA THR A 116 -15.13 -6.94 -7.65
C THR A 116 -14.43 -7.75 -8.72
N GLY A 117 -14.98 -8.91 -9.06
CA GLY A 117 -14.50 -9.71 -10.17
C GLY A 117 -15.30 -11.00 -10.32
N ASP A 118 -14.76 -11.92 -11.11
CA ASP A 118 -15.30 -13.27 -11.25
C ASP A 118 -14.38 -14.27 -10.57
N TYR A 119 -14.97 -15.29 -9.97
CA TYR A 119 -14.23 -16.42 -9.40
C TYR A 119 -14.78 -17.75 -9.90
N GLY A 120 -13.93 -18.77 -9.78
CA GLY A 120 -14.34 -20.16 -9.80
C GLY A 120 -13.57 -20.94 -8.75
N VAL A 121 -14.21 -21.93 -8.15
CA VAL A 121 -13.61 -22.82 -7.16
C VAL A 121 -14.11 -24.24 -7.37
N ASP A 122 -13.19 -25.19 -7.33
CA ASP A 122 -13.45 -26.63 -7.29
C ASP A 122 -12.54 -27.22 -6.21
N GLY A 123 -13.14 -27.66 -5.11
CA GLY A 123 -12.43 -28.11 -3.93
C GLY A 123 -13.07 -29.31 -3.27
N ASN A 124 -12.24 -30.11 -2.62
CA ASN A 124 -12.59 -31.20 -1.75
C ASN A 124 -11.91 -30.97 -0.41
N LEU A 125 -12.69 -30.82 0.66
CA LEU A 125 -12.21 -30.65 2.02
C LEU A 125 -12.27 -31.99 2.75
N GLY A 126 -11.11 -32.58 3.02
CA GLY A 126 -10.99 -33.81 3.80
C GLY A 126 -11.64 -35.06 3.21
N GLY A 127 -12.06 -35.06 1.94
CA GLY A 127 -12.72 -36.19 1.29
C GLY A 127 -14.24 -36.24 1.45
N PHE A 128 -14.82 -35.40 2.34
CA PHE A 128 -16.24 -35.46 2.69
C PHE A 128 -17.06 -34.29 2.14
N PHE A 129 -16.43 -33.13 1.94
CA PHE A 129 -17.14 -31.92 1.54
C PHE A 129 -16.59 -31.39 0.21
N LYS A 130 -17.41 -31.46 -0.84
CA LYS A 130 -17.07 -30.89 -2.15
C LYS A 130 -17.66 -29.51 -2.29
N ILE A 131 -16.82 -28.54 -2.66
CA ILE A 131 -17.21 -27.18 -2.99
C ILE A 131 -17.00 -27.02 -4.48
N LYS A 132 -18.04 -26.62 -5.19
CA LYS A 132 -17.93 -26.24 -6.59
C LYS A 132 -18.83 -25.03 -6.82
N GLY A 133 -18.21 -23.91 -7.15
CA GLY A 133 -18.90 -22.65 -7.31
C GLY A 133 -18.20 -21.77 -8.32
N ASN A 134 -18.96 -20.95 -9.01
CA ASN A 134 -18.42 -19.98 -9.95
C ASN A 134 -19.42 -18.84 -10.13
N GLY A 135 -18.92 -17.61 -10.17
CA GLY A 135 -19.78 -16.45 -10.29
C GLY A 135 -19.06 -15.14 -9.99
N PRO A 136 -19.80 -14.04 -9.96
CA PRO A 136 -19.26 -12.77 -9.53
C PRO A 136 -19.04 -12.78 -8.01
N PHE A 137 -18.07 -11.99 -7.57
CA PHE A 137 -17.86 -11.69 -6.16
C PHE A 137 -17.70 -10.19 -5.93
N ARG A 138 -17.99 -9.77 -4.70
CA ARG A 138 -17.65 -8.46 -4.15
C ARG A 138 -16.99 -8.64 -2.79
N LEU A 139 -15.89 -7.95 -2.56
CA LEU A 139 -15.21 -7.83 -1.28
C LEU A 139 -15.14 -6.34 -0.92
N ASP A 140 -15.72 -5.97 0.23
CA ASP A 140 -15.68 -4.62 0.76
C ASP A 140 -14.83 -4.61 2.03
N PHE A 141 -13.59 -4.15 1.91
CA PHE A 141 -12.67 -4.00 3.03
C PHE A 141 -12.86 -2.63 3.66
N ARG A 142 -12.77 -2.54 4.98
CA ARG A 142 -12.87 -1.28 5.73
C ARG A 142 -11.77 -1.18 6.78
N GLY A 143 -11.25 0.04 6.96
CA GLY A 143 -10.23 0.32 7.96
C GLY A 143 -8.96 -0.49 7.71
N ILE A 144 -8.43 -0.41 6.49
CA ILE A 144 -7.13 -1.02 6.19
C ILE A 144 -6.06 -0.05 6.71
N GLN A 145 -5.17 -0.54 7.56
CA GLN A 145 -3.96 0.18 7.94
C GLN A 145 -2.77 -0.57 7.36
N LEU A 146 -1.98 0.08 6.53
CA LEU A 146 -0.76 -0.47 5.95
C LEU A 146 0.45 0.27 6.52
N SER A 147 1.14 -0.37 7.46
CA SER A 147 2.45 0.11 7.91
C SER A 147 3.54 -0.48 7.03
N ALA A 148 4.38 0.36 6.45
CA ALA A 148 5.47 -0.03 5.58
C ALA A 148 6.79 0.59 6.06
N GLY A 149 7.87 -0.18 5.98
CA GLY A 149 9.22 0.30 6.23
C GLY A 149 10.18 -0.21 5.17
N ALA A 150 10.99 0.66 4.58
CA ALA A 150 12.02 0.27 3.62
C ALA A 150 13.24 1.19 3.64
N ASN A 151 14.27 0.79 2.90
CA ASN A 151 15.48 1.57 2.69
C ASN A 151 15.60 1.93 1.20
N PHE A 152 16.00 3.16 0.91
CA PHE A 152 16.43 3.52 -0.44
C PHE A 152 17.94 3.33 -0.60
N ILE A 153 18.36 2.79 -1.73
CA ILE A 153 19.76 2.65 -2.11
C ILE A 153 19.98 3.31 -3.46
N TYR A 154 21.08 4.08 -3.59
CA TYR A 154 21.47 4.73 -4.83
C TYR A 154 22.57 3.95 -5.54
N ASN A 155 22.29 3.41 -6.73
CA ASN A 155 23.23 2.66 -7.56
C ASN A 155 23.17 3.13 -9.03
N GLY A 156 23.36 4.43 -9.27
CA GLY A 156 23.13 5.03 -10.60
C GLY A 156 21.67 5.41 -10.88
N GLY A 157 20.81 5.17 -9.89
CA GLY A 157 19.40 5.56 -9.78
C GLY A 157 18.92 5.19 -8.37
N LEU A 158 17.84 5.79 -7.89
CA LEU A 158 17.25 5.43 -6.60
C LEU A 158 16.49 4.09 -6.75
N SER A 159 16.64 3.20 -5.77
CA SER A 159 15.93 1.91 -5.74
C SER A 159 15.39 1.64 -4.35
N LEU A 160 14.18 1.07 -4.27
CA LEU A 160 13.55 0.64 -3.03
C LEU A 160 14.08 -0.75 -2.65
N GLN A 161 14.50 -0.95 -1.40
CA GLN A 161 14.94 -2.25 -0.92
C GLN A 161 14.49 -2.54 0.51
N ASN A 162 14.37 -3.84 0.81
CA ASN A 162 14.02 -4.35 2.13
C ASN A 162 12.64 -3.85 2.59
N LEU A 163 11.68 -3.78 1.67
CA LEU A 163 10.32 -3.40 2.00
C LEU A 163 9.71 -4.43 2.95
N LYS A 164 9.27 -3.95 4.11
CA LYS A 164 8.48 -4.71 5.07
C LYS A 164 7.10 -4.09 5.13
N LEU A 165 6.08 -4.93 5.08
CA LEU A 165 4.68 -4.55 5.17
C LEU A 165 4.07 -5.22 6.39
N ASP A 166 3.27 -4.46 7.13
CA ASP A 166 2.48 -4.90 8.28
C ASP A 166 1.04 -4.38 8.09
N PRO A 167 0.23 -5.10 7.30
CA PRO A 167 -1.16 -4.72 7.08
C PRO A 167 -2.05 -5.14 8.25
N LYS A 168 -3.02 -4.29 8.57
CA LYS A 168 -4.13 -4.58 9.47
C LYS A 168 -5.44 -4.27 8.78
N LEU A 169 -6.47 -5.00 9.18
CA LEU A 169 -7.81 -4.89 8.64
C LEU A 169 -8.84 -4.92 9.77
N ASP A 170 -9.69 -3.88 9.82
CA ASP A 170 -10.79 -3.85 10.79
C ASP A 170 -11.90 -4.84 10.42
N SER A 171 -12.38 -4.79 9.17
CA SER A 171 -13.47 -5.66 8.74
C SER A 171 -13.49 -5.91 7.24
N LEU A 172 -14.04 -7.06 6.88
CA LEU A 172 -14.35 -7.46 5.51
C LEU A 172 -15.83 -7.80 5.42
N GLN A 173 -16.49 -7.36 4.35
CA GLN A 173 -17.76 -7.93 3.91
C GLN A 173 -17.54 -8.67 2.59
N ALA A 174 -17.69 -9.99 2.62
CA ALA A 174 -17.59 -10.84 1.44
C ALA A 174 -18.97 -11.20 0.89
N ASP A 175 -19.12 -11.12 -0.43
CA ASP A 175 -20.32 -11.57 -1.15
C ASP A 175 -19.91 -12.35 -2.40
N LEU A 176 -19.76 -13.67 -2.26
CA LEU A 176 -19.54 -14.58 -3.38
C LEU A 176 -20.90 -15.15 -3.81
N LYS A 177 -21.26 -14.97 -5.08
CA LYS A 177 -22.49 -15.55 -5.65
C LYS A 177 -22.24 -16.96 -6.17
N ASN A 178 -23.26 -17.82 -6.10
CA ASN A 178 -23.23 -19.18 -6.66
C ASN A 178 -22.07 -20.07 -6.16
N LEU A 179 -21.67 -19.89 -4.89
CA LEU A 179 -20.58 -20.67 -4.30
C LEU A 179 -20.97 -22.14 -4.09
N THR A 180 -22.24 -22.36 -3.76
CA THR A 180 -22.83 -23.69 -3.66
C THR A 180 -24.24 -23.66 -4.26
N ALA A 181 -24.81 -24.83 -4.53
CA ALA A 181 -26.21 -24.94 -4.98
C ALA A 181 -27.24 -24.51 -3.91
N ASN A 182 -26.80 -24.24 -2.68
CA ASN A 182 -27.66 -23.85 -1.56
C ASN A 182 -27.33 -22.42 -1.13
N GLU A 183 -28.31 -21.52 -1.22
CA GLU A 183 -28.12 -20.11 -0.88
C GLU A 183 -27.79 -19.90 0.60
N MET A 184 -28.36 -20.71 1.51
CA MET A 184 -28.05 -20.65 2.94
C MET A 184 -26.60 -21.05 3.22
N LEU A 185 -26.10 -22.11 2.58
CA LEU A 185 -24.69 -22.48 2.71
C LEU A 185 -23.76 -21.40 2.14
N THR A 186 -24.15 -20.77 1.02
CA THR A 186 -23.41 -19.64 0.44
C THR A 186 -23.35 -18.45 1.42
N MET A 187 -24.47 -18.09 2.06
CA MET A 187 -24.51 -17.04 3.09
C MET A 187 -23.63 -17.37 4.29
N ILE A 188 -23.64 -18.62 4.77
CA ILE A 188 -22.78 -19.06 5.88
C ILE A 188 -21.30 -18.92 5.51
N ILE A 189 -20.90 -19.38 4.32
CA ILE A 189 -19.49 -19.30 3.90
C ILE A 189 -19.05 -17.84 3.71
N ASN A 190 -19.89 -16.98 3.13
CA ASN A 190 -19.61 -15.54 3.04
C ASN A 190 -19.39 -14.92 4.44
N GLY A 191 -20.18 -15.31 5.43
CA GLY A 191 -20.01 -14.91 6.83
C GLY A 191 -18.70 -15.43 7.44
N ILE A 192 -18.32 -16.68 7.15
CA ILE A 192 -17.03 -17.25 7.58
C ILE A 192 -15.86 -16.47 6.97
N ILE A 193 -15.88 -16.20 5.66
CA ILE A 193 -14.82 -15.43 4.97
C ILE A 193 -14.72 -14.02 5.58
N SER A 194 -15.85 -13.35 5.77
CA SER A 194 -15.93 -11.99 6.34
C SER A 194 -15.28 -11.89 7.73
N ASN A 195 -15.34 -12.96 8.52
CA ASN A 195 -14.74 -13.02 9.87
C ASN A 195 -13.31 -13.57 9.89
N ALA A 196 -13.01 -14.56 9.04
CA ALA A 196 -11.73 -15.25 9.05
C ALA A 196 -10.62 -14.40 8.42
N VAL A 197 -10.90 -13.72 7.30
CA VAL A 197 -9.88 -12.96 6.57
C VAL A 197 -9.26 -11.83 7.40
N PRO A 198 -10.03 -10.98 8.11
CA PRO A 198 -9.43 -9.98 9.01
C PRO A 198 -8.55 -10.60 10.09
N SER A 199 -8.97 -11.72 10.66
CA SER A 199 -8.18 -12.44 11.68
C SER A 199 -6.85 -12.94 11.11
N ILE A 200 -6.88 -13.56 9.92
CA ILE A 200 -5.66 -14.03 9.23
C ILE A 200 -4.73 -12.86 8.91
N ILE A 201 -5.25 -11.75 8.37
CA ILE A 201 -4.44 -10.57 8.04
C ILE A 201 -3.77 -10.00 9.31
N ASN A 202 -4.53 -9.86 10.39
CA ASN A 202 -4.05 -9.25 11.63
C ASN A 202 -3.11 -10.15 12.44
N GLU A 203 -3.24 -11.47 12.33
CA GLU A 203 -2.38 -12.43 13.04
C GLU A 203 -1.13 -12.78 12.24
N HIS A 204 -1.32 -13.26 11.02
CA HIS A 204 -0.21 -13.67 10.15
C HIS A 204 -0.67 -13.91 8.70
N ILE A 205 -0.20 -13.06 7.78
CA ILE A 205 -0.28 -13.35 6.35
C ILE A 205 0.81 -14.39 6.00
N PRO A 206 0.48 -15.48 5.29
CA PRO A 206 1.46 -16.45 4.84
C PRO A 206 2.60 -15.78 4.06
N PRO A 207 3.88 -16.11 4.34
CA PRO A 207 5.04 -15.45 3.74
C PRO A 207 4.99 -15.40 2.21
N GLU A 208 4.54 -16.48 1.56
CA GLU A 208 4.43 -16.57 0.12
C GLU A 208 3.47 -15.52 -0.49
N THR A 209 2.38 -15.20 0.21
CA THR A 209 1.43 -14.17 -0.24
C THR A 209 2.03 -12.78 -0.07
N MET A 210 2.74 -12.57 1.04
CA MET A 210 3.41 -11.31 1.33
C MET A 210 4.53 -11.02 0.31
N GLU A 211 5.32 -12.02 -0.08
CA GLU A 211 6.40 -11.85 -1.06
C GLU A 211 5.90 -11.35 -2.42
N SER A 212 4.78 -11.88 -2.92
CA SER A 212 4.20 -11.42 -4.19
C SER A 212 3.77 -9.94 -4.13
N ILE A 213 3.15 -9.53 -3.02
CA ILE A 213 2.72 -8.13 -2.81
C ILE A 213 3.94 -7.21 -2.72
N VAL A 214 4.93 -7.60 -1.92
CA VAL A 214 6.17 -6.83 -1.73
C VAL A 214 6.88 -6.62 -3.06
N ARG A 215 7.05 -7.67 -3.88
CA ARG A 215 7.70 -7.54 -5.19
C ARG A 215 6.97 -6.58 -6.11
N TYR A 216 5.64 -6.67 -6.20
CA TYR A 216 4.85 -5.75 -7.04
C TYR A 216 5.03 -4.29 -6.61
N ILE A 217 5.05 -4.02 -5.30
CA ILE A 217 5.26 -2.67 -4.76
C ILE A 217 6.71 -2.22 -4.99
N GLU A 218 7.71 -3.07 -4.76
CA GLU A 218 9.12 -2.74 -5.00
C GLU A 218 9.37 -2.41 -6.48
N ASP A 219 8.81 -3.18 -7.41
CA ASP A 219 8.94 -2.93 -8.85
C ASP A 219 8.25 -1.63 -9.27
N SER A 220 7.02 -1.39 -8.79
CA SER A 220 6.26 -0.18 -9.10
C SER A 220 6.93 1.07 -8.53
N ALA A 221 7.33 1.02 -7.26
CA ALA A 221 8.00 2.14 -6.60
C ALA A 221 9.38 2.41 -7.22
N THR A 222 10.16 1.37 -7.54
CA THR A 222 11.48 1.53 -8.18
C THR A 222 11.34 2.15 -9.56
N ASN A 223 10.35 1.75 -10.35
CA ASN A 223 10.11 2.35 -11.66
C ASN A 223 9.76 3.84 -11.58
N LEU A 224 9.06 4.28 -10.53
CA LEU A 224 8.76 5.69 -10.30
C LEU A 224 9.98 6.53 -9.91
N VAL A 225 10.92 5.95 -9.16
CA VAL A 225 12.03 6.72 -8.55
C VAL A 225 13.38 6.54 -9.24
N LYS A 226 13.48 5.63 -10.22
CA LYS A 226 14.75 5.29 -10.88
C LYS A 226 15.43 6.48 -11.57
N ASP A 227 14.65 7.42 -12.10
CA ASP A 227 15.15 8.58 -12.85
C ASP A 227 15.50 9.78 -11.97
N ILE A 228 15.29 9.66 -10.65
CA ILE A 228 15.67 10.69 -9.66
C ILE A 228 17.18 10.73 -9.49
N THR A 229 17.78 11.90 -9.72
CA THR A 229 19.23 12.11 -9.59
C THR A 229 19.64 12.48 -8.16
N VAL A 230 20.94 12.40 -7.86
CA VAL A 230 21.51 12.91 -6.58
C VAL A 230 21.25 14.41 -6.41
N SER A 231 21.21 15.19 -7.49
CA SER A 231 20.88 16.61 -7.43
C SER A 231 19.44 16.83 -6.98
N ASP A 232 18.51 16.00 -7.46
CA ASP A 232 17.11 16.04 -7.07
C ASP A 232 16.94 15.62 -5.61
N LEU A 233 17.64 14.56 -5.17
CA LEU A 233 17.69 14.16 -3.76
C LEU A 233 18.22 15.27 -2.85
N LEU A 234 19.28 15.98 -3.28
CA LEU A 234 19.80 17.12 -2.56
C LEU A 234 18.83 18.31 -2.60
N GLY A 235 18.07 18.51 -3.68
CA GLY A 235 16.98 19.48 -3.78
C GLY A 235 15.79 19.16 -2.86
N ILE A 236 15.47 17.88 -2.68
CA ILE A 236 14.47 17.39 -1.73
C ILE A 236 14.94 17.70 -0.31
N ILE A 237 16.15 17.26 0.04
CA ILE A 237 16.73 17.40 1.39
C ILE A 237 17.01 18.87 1.73
N SER A 238 17.36 19.71 0.77
CA SER A 238 17.62 21.14 1.00
C SER A 238 16.37 22.03 0.97
N GLY A 239 15.18 21.45 0.72
CA GLY A 239 13.94 22.20 0.76
C GLY A 239 13.51 22.83 -0.58
N GLY A 240 14.27 22.67 -1.68
CA GLY A 240 14.11 23.47 -2.91
C GLY A 240 13.37 22.87 -4.11
N ALA A 241 13.24 21.54 -4.26
CA ALA A 241 12.67 20.94 -5.49
C ALA A 241 11.47 20.01 -5.24
N SER A 242 10.47 20.07 -6.14
CA SER A 242 9.44 19.05 -6.37
C SER A 242 10.04 17.94 -7.24
N VAL A 243 9.73 16.68 -6.90
CA VAL A 243 10.37 15.49 -7.50
C VAL A 243 9.64 15.02 -8.75
N LEU A 244 8.34 15.25 -8.77
CA LEU A 244 7.48 14.87 -9.87
C LEU A 244 7.25 16.09 -10.78
N PRO A 245 7.04 15.87 -12.09
CA PRO A 245 6.66 16.96 -12.99
C PRO A 245 5.37 17.65 -12.52
N PRO A 246 5.07 18.87 -12.96
CA PRO A 246 3.82 19.53 -12.62
C PRO A 246 2.62 18.66 -12.99
N ILE A 247 1.61 18.60 -12.10
CA ILE A 247 0.36 17.88 -12.37
C ILE A 247 -0.36 18.56 -13.55
N ASP A 248 -0.80 17.76 -14.52
CA ASP A 248 -1.71 18.23 -15.57
C ASP A 248 -3.09 18.51 -14.94
N PRO A 249 -3.58 19.77 -14.94
CA PRO A 249 -4.86 20.12 -14.31
C PRO A 249 -6.06 19.40 -14.93
N GLU A 250 -5.94 18.86 -16.16
CA GLU A 250 -6.99 18.05 -16.78
C GLU A 250 -6.97 16.56 -16.36
N ARG A 251 -5.93 16.12 -15.64
CA ARG A 251 -5.70 14.72 -15.21
C ARG A 251 -5.52 14.60 -13.69
N THR A 252 -6.51 15.05 -12.92
CA THR A 252 -6.53 14.97 -11.45
C THR A 252 -7.65 14.09 -10.95
N CYS A 253 -7.41 13.37 -9.86
CA CYS A 253 -8.50 12.72 -9.14
C CYS A 253 -9.43 13.81 -8.62
N LYS A 254 -10.68 13.87 -9.10
CA LYS A 254 -11.69 14.74 -8.48
C LYS A 254 -12.04 14.15 -7.13
N VAL A 255 -11.62 14.82 -6.06
CA VAL A 255 -11.82 14.32 -4.71
C VAL A 255 -12.45 15.41 -3.85
N GLU A 256 -13.54 15.08 -3.17
CA GLU A 256 -14.27 15.97 -2.28
C GLU A 256 -14.10 15.47 -0.84
N GLN A 257 -13.86 16.38 0.10
CA GLN A 257 -13.92 16.05 1.52
C GLN A 257 -15.37 16.22 1.97
N ASP A 258 -15.95 15.18 2.57
CA ASP A 258 -17.25 15.32 3.20
C ASP A 258 -17.18 16.16 4.49
N GLU A 259 -18.34 16.47 5.05
CA GLU A 259 -18.48 17.29 6.26
C GLU A 259 -17.76 16.70 7.49
N THR A 260 -17.30 15.44 7.42
CA THR A 260 -16.52 14.76 8.46
C THR A 260 -15.01 14.76 8.21
N GLY A 261 -14.56 15.38 7.11
CA GLY A 261 -13.16 15.38 6.68
C GLY A 261 -12.75 14.10 5.95
N LYS A 262 -13.70 13.24 5.58
CA LYS A 262 -13.42 11.99 4.86
C LYS A 262 -13.32 12.26 3.37
N ILE A 263 -12.26 11.76 2.75
CA ILE A 263 -11.96 11.89 1.33
C ILE A 263 -12.90 10.98 0.52
N ILE A 264 -13.72 11.55 -0.36
CA ILE A 264 -14.65 10.86 -1.26
C ILE A 264 -14.27 11.16 -2.72
N LEU A 265 -14.13 10.13 -3.55
CA LEU A 265 -13.91 10.28 -4.98
C LEU A 265 -15.19 10.70 -5.69
N LEU A 266 -15.15 11.81 -6.42
CA LEU A 266 -16.22 12.24 -7.31
C LEU A 266 -16.07 11.56 -8.67
N LYS A 267 -17.17 11.01 -9.17
CA LYS A 267 -17.28 10.45 -10.52
C LYS A 267 -17.02 11.48 -11.61
#